data_AF-A0A376K282-F1
#
_entry.id   AF-A0A376K282-F1
#
_cell.length_a   1.000
_cell.length_b   1.000
_cell.length_c   1.000
_cell.angle_alpha   90.00
_cell.angle_beta   90.00
_cell.angle_gamma   90.00
#
_symmetry.space_group_name_H-M   'P 1'
#
loop_
_entity.id
_entity.type
_entity.pdbx_description
1 polymer ?
#
loop_
_entity_poly.entity_id
_entity_poly.type
_entity_poly.pdbx_seq_one_letter_code
_entity_poly.pdbx_strand_id
1 'polypeptide(L)' 'MGDTQGRLRSWFAQHNASLVVMRPDRFVAATAIPQTLGKTLNKLASVMTLTRPDADVSVEKVA' A
#
# COMPACT_ATOMS: atom_id res chain seq x y z
N MET A 1 15.52 -12.91 12.33
CA MET A 1 14.35 -12.00 12.26
C MET A 1 13.69 -12.21 10.90
N GLY A 2 12.40 -12.51 10.87
CA GLY A 2 11.67 -12.87 9.65
C GLY A 2 10.35 -13.56 9.96
N ASP A 3 9.63 -13.98 8.94
CA ASP A 3 8.36 -14.72 9.06
C ASP A 3 8.60 -16.19 9.48
N THR A 4 9.06 -16.40 10.72
CA THR A 4 9.46 -17.73 11.24
C THR A 4 8.30 -18.71 11.33
N GLN A 5 7.07 -18.20 11.48
CA GLN A 5 5.85 -19.00 11.56
C GLN A 5 5.12 -19.09 10.20
N GLY A 6 5.65 -18.48 9.15
CA GLY A 6 5.02 -18.48 7.82
C GLY A 6 3.71 -17.70 7.74
N ARG A 7 3.35 -16.89 8.75
CA ARG A 7 2.07 -16.19 8.81
C ARG A 7 1.96 -15.12 7.73
N LEU A 8 3.04 -14.41 7.47
CA LEU A 8 3.07 -13.38 6.43
C LEU A 8 2.96 -14.02 5.04
N ARG A 9 3.70 -15.10 4.80
CA ARG A 9 3.59 -15.89 3.57
C ARG A 9 2.19 -16.44 3.36
N SER A 10 1.61 -17.07 4.38
CA SER A 10 0.26 -17.64 4.31
C SER A 10 -0.81 -16.57 4.09
N TRP A 11 -0.66 -15.39 4.70
CA TRP A 11 -1.55 -14.27 4.47
C TRP A 11 -1.47 -13.79 3.01
N PHE A 12 -0.27 -13.51 2.49
CA PHE A 12 -0.11 -13.11 1.09
C PHE A 12 -0.54 -14.21 0.10
N ALA A 13 -0.48 -15.50 0.45
CA ALA A 13 -1.00 -16.56 -0.41
C ALA A 13 -2.54 -16.55 -0.52
N GLN A 14 -3.24 -16.00 0.47
CA GLN A 14 -4.70 -15.88 0.47
C GLN A 14 -5.20 -14.61 -0.25
N HIS A 15 -4.32 -13.64 -0.47
CA HIS A 15 -4.64 -12.37 -1.12
C HIS A 15 -3.93 -12.28 -2.47
N ASN A 16 -4.63 -11.90 -3.54
CA ASN A 16 -3.99 -11.66 -4.84
C ASN A 16 -3.24 -10.31 -4.87
N ALA A 17 -2.27 -10.15 -3.97
CA ALA A 17 -1.51 -8.94 -3.73
C ALA A 17 -0.07 -9.27 -3.32
N SER A 18 0.86 -8.35 -3.57
CA SER A 18 2.26 -8.46 -3.16
C SER A 18 2.73 -7.28 -2.31
N LEU A 19 1.86 -6.31 -2.10
CA LEU A 19 2.10 -5.09 -1.33
C LEU A 19 0.90 -4.79 -0.42
N VAL A 20 1.19 -4.18 0.72
CA VAL A 20 0.19 -3.71 1.69
C VAL A 20 0.45 -2.25 2.01
N VAL A 21 -0.60 -1.45 1.97
CA VAL A 21 -0.57 -0.07 2.45
C VAL A 21 -1.07 -0.07 3.89
N MET A 22 -0.18 0.24 4.83
CA MET A 22 -0.51 0.35 6.25
C MET A 22 -0.73 1.80 6.67
N ARG A 23 -1.72 2.00 7.53
CA ARG A 23 -1.94 3.27 8.23
C ARG A 23 -1.02 3.38 9.44
N PRO A 24 -0.75 4.61 9.94
CA PRO A 24 0.04 4.83 11.15
C PRO A 24 -0.53 4.15 12.41
N ASP A 25 -1.84 3.86 12.45
CA ASP A 25 -2.50 3.15 13.56
C ASP A 25 -2.37 1.62 13.48
N ARG A 26 -1.50 1.11 12.59
CA ARG A 26 -1.18 -0.32 12.37
C ARG A 26 -2.33 -1.13 11.74
N PHE A 27 -3.27 -0.46 11.08
CA PHE A 27 -4.31 -1.12 10.28
C PHE A 27 -3.94 -1.18 8.79
N VAL A 28 -4.39 -2.22 8.11
CA VAL A 28 -4.29 -2.35 6.66
C VAL A 28 -5.34 -1.46 6.00
N ALA A 29 -4.91 -0.52 5.16
CA ALA A 29 -5.81 0.31 4.36
C ALA A 29 -6.11 -0.28 2.99
N ALA A 30 -5.12 -0.93 2.36
CA ALA A 30 -5.27 -1.51 1.04
C ALA A 30 -4.22 -2.59 0.77
N THR A 31 -4.52 -3.45 -0.20
CA THR A 31 -3.61 -4.46 -0.75
C THR A 31 -3.49 -4.24 -2.26
N ALA A 32 -2.30 -4.39 -2.83
CA ALA A 32 -2.06 -4.16 -4.25
C ALA A 32 -0.92 -5.02 -4.80
N ILE A 33 -0.81 -5.07 -6.12
CA ILE A 33 0.40 -5.45 -6.84
C ILE A 33 1.09 -4.17 -7.37
N PRO A 34 2.40 -4.20 -7.69
CA PRO A 34 3.14 -3.03 -8.17
C PRO A 34 2.44 -2.30 -9.31
N GLN A 35 1.87 -3.04 -10.27
CA GLN A 35 1.21 -2.47 -11.44
C GLN A 35 -0.06 -1.67 -11.09
N THR A 36 -0.71 -1.95 -9.96
CA THR A 36 -1.98 -1.33 -9.56
C THR A 36 -1.84 -0.38 -8.37
N LEU A 37 -0.62 -0.21 -7.83
CA LEU A 37 -0.39 0.53 -6.60
C LEU A 37 -0.83 1.99 -6.71
N GLY A 38 -0.42 2.71 -7.74
CA GLY A 38 -0.77 4.12 -7.93
C GLY A 38 -2.28 4.36 -7.99
N LYS A 39 -3.01 3.53 -8.75
CA LYS A 39 -4.49 3.59 -8.81
C LYS A 39 -5.13 3.34 -7.44
N THR A 40 -4.59 2.38 -6.69
CA THR A 40 -5.06 2.02 -5.35
C THR A 40 -4.84 3.17 -4.37
N LEU A 41 -3.66 3.81 -4.42
CA LEU A 41 -3.33 4.97 -3.59
C LEU A 41 -4.21 6.19 -3.92
N ASN A 42 -4.48 6.48 -5.19
CA ASN A 42 -5.39 7.57 -5.58
C ASN A 42 -6.81 7.34 -5.04
N LYS A 43 -7.32 6.10 -5.13
CA LYS A 43 -8.62 5.74 -4.56
C LYS A 43 -8.62 5.87 -3.03
N LEU A 44 -7.55 5.40 -2.38
CA LEU A 44 -7.41 5.48 -0.94
C LEU A 44 -7.36 6.93 -0.44
N ALA A 45 -6.61 7.80 -1.14
CA ALA A 45 -6.49 9.21 -0.82
C ALA A 45 -7.85 9.93 -0.88
N SER A 46 -8.66 9.64 -1.90
CA SER A 46 -10.01 10.17 -2.03
C SER A 46 -10.92 9.75 -0.86
N VAL A 47 -10.91 8.47 -0.49
CA VAL A 47 -11.77 7.95 0.60
C VAL A 47 -11.34 8.46 1.98
N MET A 48 -10.03 8.61 2.21
CA MET A 48 -9.50 9.08 3.48
C MET A 48 -9.50 10.62 3.61
N THR A 49 -10.06 11.33 2.63
CA THR A 49 -10.04 12.80 2.58
C THR A 49 -8.60 13.35 2.71
N LEU A 50 -7.62 12.60 2.19
CA LEU A 50 -6.19 12.94 2.24
C LEU A 50 -5.80 14.00 1.19
N THR A 51 -6.77 14.66 0.55
CA THR A 51 -6.52 15.71 -0.43
C THR A 51 -5.94 16.93 0.28
N ARG A 52 -4.62 16.98 0.39
CA ARG A 52 -3.88 18.17 0.79
C ARG A 52 -3.93 19.17 -0.39
N PRO A 53 -4.16 20.47 -0.16
CA PRO A 53 -4.35 21.42 -1.26
C PRO A 53 -3.15 21.60 -2.19
N ASP A 54 -1.94 21.18 -1.81
CA ASP A 54 -0.75 21.40 -2.62
C ASP A 54 0.40 20.49 -2.15
N ALA A 55 0.39 19.23 -2.57
CA ALA A 55 1.51 18.34 -2.35
C ALA A 55 2.12 18.00 -3.71
N ASP A 56 2.90 18.93 -4.24
CA ASP A 56 3.88 18.68 -5.29
C ASP A 56 4.93 17.69 -4.76
N VAL A 57 4.64 16.40 -4.86
CA VAL A 57 5.58 15.34 -4.52
C VAL A 57 6.40 15.07 -5.76
N SER A 58 7.63 15.58 -5.79
CA SER A 58 8.61 15.25 -6.83
C SER A 58 8.85 13.74 -6.82
N VAL A 59 8.26 13.03 -7.79
CA VAL A 59 8.50 11.61 -8.01
C VAL A 59 9.86 11.48 -8.72
N GLU A 60 10.89 11.14 -7.96
CA GLU A 60 12.18 10.80 -8.53
C GLU A 60 12.05 9.48 -9.30
N LYS A 61 12.10 9.57 -10.63
CA LYS A 61 12.00 8.42 -11.51
C LYS A 61 13.36 7.73 -11.54
N VAL A 62 13.45 6.55 -10.92
CA VAL A 62 14.65 5.70 -10.98
C VAL A 62 14.87 5.25 -12.43
N ALA A 63 16.06 5.55 -12.96
CA ALA A 63 16.53 5.27 -14.32
C ALA A 63 16.87 3.79 -14.54
#